data_AF-A0A6I5CKI3-F1
#
_entry.id   AF-A0A6I5CKI3-F1
#
_cell.length_a   1.000
_cell.length_b   1.000
_cell.length_c   1.000
_cell.angle_alpha   90.00
_cell.angle_beta   90.00
_cell.angle_gamma   90.00
#
_symmetry.space_group_name_H-M   'P 1'
#
loop_
_entity.id
_entity.type
_entity.pdbx_description
1 polymer ?
#
loop_
_entity_poly.entity_id
_entity_poly.type
_entity_poly.pdbx_seq_one_letter_code
_entity_poly.pdbx_strand_id
1 'polypeptide(L)'
;GTRYAFFRISGSVGQAVLLELRTRIFDRARQLPVAFHESYTSGAVISRLTADVDAVRDLIEASLDGLLTSVLTVTGISVLLLWLDAPLALVVLGSIVPLVAMTRWFRRRSRIAYRRARDTVAEIIVRFGEAMNAVRAVQAFRAERRKHAAMNRLNDTFRDAHTDALEVVARYTAGVRLTGNVALAVVLAVGAWRVSSGALPLGVLAAFLLYLRRFYDPLDELATFNNLYASAAAALEKIADFLATPSSVPEPAAPVPLPRDRPVRGALAFRGVGFRYRPDTPPVLRGLDLEVPAGQTLAVVGAT
;
A
#
# COMPACT_ATOMS: atom_id res chain seq x y z
N GLY A 1 -17.67 25.51 12.08
CA GLY A 1 -18.35 24.61 13.03
C GLY A 1 -18.36 23.17 12.52
N THR A 2 -19.19 22.88 11.52
CA THR A 2 -19.44 21.52 10.98
C THR A 2 -18.20 20.85 10.40
N ARG A 3 -17.39 21.57 9.59
CA ARG A 3 -16.16 21.03 9.01
C ARG A 3 -15.11 20.64 10.06
N TYR A 4 -14.97 21.43 11.12
CA TYR A 4 -14.08 21.13 12.25
C TYR A 4 -14.54 19.91 13.05
N ALA A 5 -15.86 19.81 13.31
CA ALA A 5 -16.44 18.64 13.97
C ALA A 5 -16.24 17.37 13.15
N PHE A 6 -16.43 17.43 11.82
CA PHE A 6 -16.18 16.33 10.91
C PHE A 6 -14.72 15.86 10.98
N PHE A 7 -13.74 16.77 10.85
CA PHE A 7 -12.32 16.42 10.93
C PHE A 7 -11.94 15.79 12.28
N ARG A 8 -12.46 16.33 13.38
CA ARG A 8 -12.17 15.80 14.71
C ARG A 8 -12.74 14.40 14.90
N ILE A 9 -13.99 14.17 14.49
CA ILE A 9 -14.64 12.85 14.60
C ILE A 9 -13.94 11.85 13.69
N SER A 10 -13.79 12.17 12.40
CA SER A 10 -13.13 11.29 11.43
C SER A 10 -11.70 10.96 11.85
N GLY A 11 -10.94 11.95 12.33
CA GLY A 11 -9.59 11.75 12.84
C GLY A 11 -9.55 10.84 14.07
N SER A 12 -10.46 11.05 15.04
CA SER A 12 -10.53 10.22 16.26
C SER A 12 -10.90 8.77 15.96
N VAL A 13 -11.87 8.53 15.07
CA VAL A 13 -12.26 7.19 14.64
C VAL A 13 -11.12 6.51 13.89
N GLY A 14 -10.46 7.25 12.98
CA GLY A 14 -9.29 6.75 12.27
C GLY A 14 -8.18 6.31 13.19
N GLN A 15 -7.81 7.14 14.17
CA GLN A 15 -6.78 6.79 15.15
C GLN A 15 -7.18 5.60 16.04
N ALA A 16 -8.46 5.49 16.43
CA ALA A 16 -8.95 4.34 17.19
C ALA A 16 -8.81 3.03 16.41
N VAL A 17 -9.17 3.01 15.13
CA VAL A 17 -9.02 1.85 14.24
C VAL A 17 -7.55 1.46 14.09
N LEU A 18 -6.66 2.42 13.88
CA LEU A 18 -5.23 2.17 13.73
C LEU A 18 -4.60 1.61 15.01
N LEU A 19 -5.00 2.15 16.17
CA LEU A 19 -4.57 1.64 17.47
C LEU A 19 -5.03 0.20 17.68
N GLU A 20 -6.28 -0.10 17.35
CA GLU A 20 -6.84 -1.45 17.47
C GLU A 20 -6.11 -2.44 16.54
N LEU A 21 -5.86 -2.07 15.29
CA LEU A 21 -5.09 -2.90 14.35
C LEU A 21 -3.69 -3.20 14.89
N ARG A 22 -2.95 -2.18 15.35
CA ARG A 22 -1.61 -2.38 15.93
C ARG A 22 -1.66 -3.29 17.16
N THR A 23 -2.66 -3.12 18.01
CA THR A 23 -2.85 -3.94 19.21
C THR A 23 -3.11 -5.41 18.84
N ARG A 24 -4.05 -5.66 17.92
CA ARG A 24 -4.36 -7.03 17.45
C ARG A 24 -3.16 -7.71 16.79
N ILE A 25 -2.39 -6.97 15.97
CA ILE A 25 -1.17 -7.49 15.34
C ILE A 25 -0.14 -7.84 16.42
N PHE A 26 0.07 -6.96 17.40
CA PHE A 26 1.01 -7.19 18.49
C PHE A 26 0.61 -8.40 19.37
N ASP A 27 -0.67 -8.49 19.72
CA ASP A 27 -1.21 -9.61 20.51
C ASP A 27 -1.06 -10.93 19.77
N ARG A 28 -1.40 -10.96 18.48
CA ARG A 28 -1.21 -12.15 17.65
C ARG A 28 0.27 -12.55 17.58
N ALA A 29 1.18 -11.59 17.39
CA ALA A 29 2.61 -11.86 17.34
C ALA A 29 3.14 -12.51 18.63
N ARG A 30 2.63 -12.08 19.80
CA ARG A 30 2.99 -12.65 21.11
C ARG A 30 2.45 -14.07 21.33
N GLN A 31 1.28 -14.38 20.77
CA GLN A 31 0.64 -15.69 20.91
C GLN A 31 1.22 -16.75 19.96
N LEU A 32 1.93 -16.35 18.90
CA LEU A 32 2.50 -17.29 17.95
C LEU A 32 3.72 -18.02 18.54
N PRO A 33 3.85 -19.33 18.28
CA PRO A 33 4.89 -20.17 18.88
C PRO A 33 6.29 -19.84 18.34
N VAL A 34 7.33 -20.26 19.06
CA VAL A 34 8.74 -20.01 18.69
C VAL A 34 9.06 -20.44 17.26
N ALA A 35 8.51 -21.57 16.80
CA ALA A 35 8.69 -22.07 15.43
C ALA A 35 8.22 -21.08 14.34
N PHE A 36 7.20 -20.25 14.63
CA PHE A 36 6.81 -19.17 13.74
C PHE A 36 7.92 -18.12 13.64
N HIS A 37 8.51 -17.71 14.76
CA HIS A 37 9.57 -16.68 14.79
C HIS A 37 10.91 -17.16 14.21
N GLU A 38 11.14 -18.47 14.15
CA GLU A 38 12.31 -19.05 13.45
C GLU A 38 12.17 -18.97 11.92
N SER A 39 10.94 -19.05 11.40
CA SER A 39 10.65 -19.02 9.95
C SER A 39 10.23 -17.64 9.44
N TYR A 40 9.68 -16.81 10.31
CA TYR A 40 9.13 -15.50 10.00
C TYR A 40 10.00 -14.41 10.62
N THR A 41 10.63 -13.58 9.78
CA THR A 41 11.60 -12.58 10.27
C THR A 41 10.92 -11.51 11.13
N SER A 42 11.58 -11.08 12.21
CA SER A 42 11.08 -9.99 13.06
C SER A 42 10.83 -8.70 12.25
N GLY A 43 11.61 -8.47 11.19
CA GLY A 43 11.42 -7.35 10.26
C GLY A 43 10.08 -7.38 9.53
N ALA A 44 9.56 -8.57 9.18
CA ALA A 44 8.28 -8.68 8.50
C ALA A 44 7.09 -8.44 9.46
N VAL A 45 7.22 -8.74 10.76
CA VAL A 45 6.22 -8.34 11.78
C VAL A 45 6.26 -6.82 11.99
N ILE A 46 7.45 -6.23 12.07
CA ILE A 46 7.62 -4.77 12.19
C ILE A 46 7.01 -4.04 10.98
N SER A 47 7.21 -4.56 9.77
CA SER A 47 6.61 -3.99 8.55
C SER A 47 5.09 -4.00 8.59
N ARG A 48 4.46 -5.04 9.18
CA ARG A 48 3.00 -5.10 9.35
C ARG A 48 2.49 -4.06 10.35
N LEU A 49 3.24 -3.83 11.44
CA LEU A 49 2.89 -2.83 12.46
C LEU A 49 3.10 -1.38 12.01
N THR A 50 4.00 -1.17 11.06
CA THR A 50 4.38 0.15 10.54
C THR A 50 3.81 0.35 9.14
N ALA A 51 4.54 -0.05 8.10
CA ALA A 51 4.21 0.26 6.71
C ALA A 51 2.81 -0.19 6.26
N ASP A 52 2.36 -1.40 6.63
CA ASP A 52 1.03 -1.86 6.22
C ASP A 52 -0.09 -1.10 6.97
N VAL A 53 0.06 -0.83 8.26
CA VAL A 53 -0.87 0.02 9.02
C VAL A 53 -0.84 1.47 8.53
N ASP A 54 0.32 1.99 8.16
CA ASP A 54 0.47 3.34 7.61
C ASP A 54 -0.21 3.47 6.24
N ALA A 55 -0.21 2.43 5.40
CA ALA A 55 -1.00 2.42 4.17
C ALA A 55 -2.52 2.55 4.44
N VAL A 56 -3.02 1.90 5.49
CA VAL A 56 -4.42 2.04 5.94
C VAL A 56 -4.66 3.43 6.50
N ARG A 57 -3.71 3.96 7.29
CA ARG A 57 -3.74 5.33 7.81
C ARG A 57 -3.84 6.33 6.67
N ASP A 58 -3.00 6.22 5.65
CA ASP A 58 -2.98 7.14 4.51
C ASP A 58 -4.32 7.14 3.78
N LEU A 59 -5.00 5.99 3.65
CA LEU A 59 -6.36 5.94 3.09
C LEU A 59 -7.39 6.63 4.00
N ILE A 60 -7.28 6.51 5.32
CA ILE A 60 -8.20 7.12 6.29
C ILE A 60 -7.96 8.64 6.41
N GLU A 61 -6.68 9.05 6.38
CA GLU A 61 -6.24 10.45 6.42
C GLU A 61 -6.50 11.16 5.09
N ALA A 62 -6.33 10.46 3.96
CA ALA A 62 -6.84 10.90 2.68
C ALA A 62 -8.34 11.08 2.81
N SER A 63 -8.71 12.35 2.91
CA SER A 63 -9.96 12.68 3.53
C SER A 63 -11.09 12.12 2.70
N LEU A 64 -11.98 11.34 3.33
CA LEU A 64 -13.32 11.08 2.78
C LEU A 64 -13.98 12.40 2.34
N ASP A 65 -13.63 13.52 2.99
CA ASP A 65 -13.96 14.90 2.57
C ASP A 65 -13.54 15.19 1.12
N GLY A 66 -12.29 14.90 0.74
CA GLY A 66 -11.78 15.17 -0.61
C GLY A 66 -12.48 14.32 -1.66
N LEU A 67 -12.61 13.01 -1.43
CA LEU A 67 -13.37 12.13 -2.32
C LEU A 67 -14.84 12.55 -2.42
N LEU A 68 -15.49 12.79 -1.29
CA LEU A 68 -16.90 13.18 -1.23
C LEU A 68 -17.12 14.53 -1.91
N THR A 69 -16.24 15.50 -1.64
CA THR A 69 -16.24 16.82 -2.29
C THR A 69 -16.03 16.67 -3.78
N SER A 70 -15.07 15.85 -4.22
CA SER A 70 -14.81 15.54 -5.63
C SER A 70 -16.04 14.97 -6.32
N VAL A 71 -16.65 13.92 -5.74
CA VAL A 71 -17.85 13.27 -6.30
C VAL A 71 -19.04 14.22 -6.32
N LEU A 72 -19.29 14.95 -5.23
CA LEU A 72 -20.37 15.94 -5.15
C LEU A 72 -20.15 17.11 -6.11
N THR A 73 -18.91 17.56 -6.30
CA THR A 73 -18.57 18.65 -7.21
C THR A 73 -18.79 18.23 -8.65
N VAL A 74 -18.26 17.07 -9.07
CA VAL A 74 -18.45 16.54 -10.42
C VAL A 74 -19.94 16.30 -10.70
N THR A 75 -20.65 15.64 -9.77
CA THR A 75 -22.07 15.32 -9.95
C THR A 75 -22.93 16.58 -9.92
N GLY A 76 -22.72 17.45 -8.94
CA GLY A 76 -23.46 18.71 -8.78
C GLY A 76 -23.25 19.67 -9.94
N ILE A 77 -22.01 19.82 -10.43
CA ILE A 77 -21.72 20.62 -11.63
C ILE A 77 -22.37 19.97 -12.85
N SER A 78 -22.28 18.64 -13.03
CA SER A 78 -22.92 17.97 -14.17
C SER A 78 -24.43 18.23 -14.21
N VAL A 79 -25.11 18.08 -13.07
CA VAL A 79 -26.55 18.35 -12.94
C VAL A 79 -26.85 19.83 -13.20
N LEU A 80 -26.06 20.74 -12.63
CA LEU A 80 -26.22 22.18 -12.83
C LEU A 80 -26.06 22.58 -14.31
N LEU A 81 -25.04 22.07 -14.99
CA LEU A 81 -24.80 22.36 -16.41
C LEU A 81 -25.94 21.82 -17.28
N LEU A 82 -26.38 20.58 -17.02
CA LEU A 82 -27.53 19.99 -17.73
C LEU A 82 -28.81 20.79 -17.54
N TRP A 83 -29.01 21.33 -16.33
CA TRP A 83 -30.16 22.18 -16.02
C TRP A 83 -30.08 23.56 -16.70
N LEU A 84 -28.87 24.12 -16.84
CA LEU A 84 -28.65 25.42 -17.47
C LEU A 84 -28.84 25.38 -19.00
N ASP A 85 -28.18 24.44 -19.69
CA ASP A 85 -28.35 24.23 -21.14
C ASP A 85 -27.84 22.84 -21.53
N ALA A 86 -28.77 21.92 -21.82
CA ALA A 86 -28.42 20.53 -22.16
C ALA A 86 -27.47 20.40 -23.37
N PRO A 87 -27.62 21.14 -24.49
CA PRO A 87 -26.69 21.07 -25.61
C PRO A 87 -25.24 21.43 -25.24
N LEU A 88 -25.02 22.54 -24.52
CA LEU A 88 -23.69 22.93 -24.05
C LEU A 88 -23.16 21.95 -23.00
N ALA A 89 -24.03 21.42 -22.13
CA ALA A 89 -23.65 20.39 -21.16
C ALA A 89 -23.19 19.10 -21.84
N LEU A 90 -23.82 18.68 -22.94
CA LEU A 90 -23.40 17.50 -23.70
C LEU A 90 -22.00 17.67 -24.32
N VAL A 91 -21.61 18.90 -24.71
CA VAL A 91 -20.23 19.18 -25.14
C VAL A 91 -19.25 18.93 -24.00
N VAL A 92 -19.59 19.41 -22.78
CA VAL A 92 -18.77 19.21 -21.59
C VAL A 92 -18.72 17.74 -21.20
N LEU A 93 -19.85 17.04 -21.11
CA LEU A 93 -19.91 15.62 -20.79
C LEU A 93 -19.24 14.75 -21.86
N GLY A 94 -19.30 15.16 -23.13
CA GLY A 94 -18.59 14.52 -24.23
C GLY A 94 -17.07 14.50 -24.05
N SER A 95 -16.51 15.50 -23.36
CA SER A 95 -15.08 15.53 -23.01
C SER A 95 -14.65 14.41 -22.05
N ILE A 96 -15.59 13.76 -21.36
CA ILE A 96 -15.30 12.61 -20.49
C ILE A 96 -14.80 11.43 -21.32
N VAL A 97 -15.27 11.28 -22.57
CA VAL A 97 -14.87 10.17 -23.45
C VAL A 97 -13.36 10.16 -23.72
N PRO A 98 -12.73 11.24 -24.23
CA PRO A 98 -11.28 11.29 -24.38
C PRO A 98 -10.55 11.20 -23.04
N LEU A 99 -11.06 11.80 -21.95
CA LEU A 99 -10.45 11.65 -20.62
C LEU A 99 -10.37 10.20 -20.16
N VAL A 100 -11.47 9.44 -20.29
CA VAL A 100 -11.50 8.03 -19.91
C VAL A 100 -10.54 7.20 -20.77
N ALA A 101 -10.45 7.49 -22.07
CA ALA A 101 -9.48 6.85 -22.96
C ALA A 101 -8.04 7.15 -22.53
N MET A 102 -7.72 8.41 -22.20
CA MET A 102 -6.41 8.83 -21.70
C MET A 102 -6.08 8.19 -20.36
N THR A 103 -7.03 8.12 -19.43
CA THR A 103 -6.86 7.45 -18.13
C THR A 103 -6.57 5.96 -18.31
N ARG A 104 -7.26 5.27 -19.23
CA ARG A 104 -6.97 3.85 -19.53
C ARG A 104 -5.60 3.66 -20.16
N TRP A 105 -5.23 4.52 -21.10
CA TRP A 105 -3.88 4.53 -21.69
C TRP A 105 -2.81 4.77 -20.62
N PHE A 106 -3.00 5.79 -19.78
CA PHE A 106 -2.09 6.15 -18.68
C PHE A 106 -1.92 4.98 -17.71
N ARG A 107 -3.02 4.38 -17.22
CA ARG A 107 -2.95 3.21 -16.32
C ARG A 107 -2.12 2.07 -16.91
N ARG A 108 -2.31 1.75 -18.19
CA ARG A 108 -1.54 0.69 -18.88
C ARG A 108 -0.07 1.05 -19.02
N ARG A 109 0.22 2.25 -19.55
CA ARG A 109 1.59 2.66 -19.87
C ARG A 109 2.43 2.97 -18.63
N SER A 110 1.83 3.59 -17.62
CA SER A 110 2.46 3.86 -16.32
C SER A 110 2.83 2.56 -15.62
N ARG A 111 1.96 1.54 -15.62
CA ARG A 111 2.28 0.24 -15.02
C ARG A 111 3.53 -0.41 -15.61
N ILE A 112 3.75 -0.23 -16.92
CA ILE A 112 4.93 -0.77 -17.62
C ILE A 112 6.17 0.07 -17.28
N ALA A 113 6.07 1.40 -17.42
CA ALA A 113 7.20 2.32 -17.20
C ALA A 113 7.71 2.26 -15.75
N TYR A 114 6.80 2.35 -14.77
CA TYR A 114 7.17 2.28 -13.36
C TYR A 114 7.71 0.91 -12.96
N ARG A 115 7.23 -0.18 -13.57
CA ARG A 115 7.80 -1.51 -13.34
C ARG A 115 9.25 -1.56 -13.80
N ARG A 116 9.53 -1.08 -15.02
CA ARG A 116 10.90 -1.03 -15.55
C ARG A 116 11.84 -0.20 -14.67
N ALA A 117 11.38 0.98 -14.21
CA ALA A 117 12.16 1.81 -13.30
C ALA A 117 12.43 1.11 -11.95
N ARG A 118 11.43 0.40 -11.40
CA ARG A 118 11.57 -0.39 -10.16
C ARG A 118 12.52 -1.57 -10.31
N ASP A 119 12.43 -2.32 -11.41
CA ASP A 119 13.30 -3.46 -11.66
C ASP A 119 14.76 -2.98 -11.81
N THR A 120 14.97 -1.85 -12.49
CA THR A 120 16.34 -1.31 -12.69
C THR A 120 16.93 -0.75 -11.39
N VAL A 121 16.14 -0.07 -10.54
CA VAL A 121 16.66 0.40 -9.24
C VAL A 121 16.92 -0.75 -8.28
N ALA A 122 16.15 -1.83 -8.35
CA ALA A 122 16.41 -3.05 -7.59
C ALA A 122 17.74 -3.69 -8.00
N GLU A 123 18.05 -3.74 -9.30
CA GLU A 123 19.34 -4.22 -9.79
C GLU A 123 20.51 -3.35 -9.29
N ILE A 124 20.37 -2.02 -9.28
CA ILE A 124 21.36 -1.11 -8.69
C ILE A 124 21.61 -1.46 -7.22
N ILE A 125 20.55 -1.66 -6.44
CA ILE A 125 20.66 -2.01 -5.00
C ILE A 125 21.40 -3.34 -4.82
N VAL A 126 21.06 -4.37 -5.60
CA VAL A 126 21.73 -5.68 -5.53
C VAL A 126 23.22 -5.53 -5.84
N ARG A 127 23.57 -4.85 -6.94
CA ARG A 127 24.96 -4.65 -7.35
C ARG A 127 25.76 -3.81 -6.36
N PHE A 128 25.12 -2.82 -5.74
CA PHE A 128 25.72 -2.05 -4.67
C PHE A 128 26.02 -2.92 -3.45
N GLY A 129 25.07 -3.76 -3.03
CA GLY A 129 25.26 -4.72 -1.94
C GLY A 129 26.40 -5.69 -2.19
N GLU A 130 26.48 -6.27 -3.40
CA GLU A 130 27.61 -7.12 -3.81
C GLU A 130 28.96 -6.39 -3.71
N ALA A 131 29.02 -5.15 -4.18
CA ALA A 131 30.25 -4.36 -4.17
C ALA A 131 30.71 -4.01 -2.74
N MET A 132 29.78 -3.70 -1.83
CA MET A 132 30.09 -3.40 -0.44
C MET A 132 30.54 -4.65 0.32
N ASN A 133 29.87 -5.78 0.12
CA ASN A 133 30.28 -7.05 0.73
C ASN A 133 31.67 -7.51 0.25
N ALA A 134 32.00 -7.24 -1.02
CA ALA A 134 33.29 -7.58 -1.60
C ALA A 134 34.32 -6.43 -1.58
N VAL A 135 34.13 -5.39 -0.75
CA VAL A 135 34.93 -4.15 -0.83
C VAL A 135 36.43 -4.41 -0.68
N ARG A 136 36.83 -5.32 0.23
CA ARG A 136 38.24 -5.70 0.44
C ARG A 136 38.84 -6.34 -0.81
N ALA A 137 38.08 -7.20 -1.49
CA ALA A 137 38.51 -7.81 -2.74
C ALA A 137 38.59 -6.77 -3.87
N VAL A 138 37.60 -5.89 -3.98
CA VAL A 138 37.62 -4.82 -5.00
C VAL A 138 38.86 -3.93 -4.85
N GLN A 139 39.22 -3.55 -3.62
CA GLN A 139 40.42 -2.75 -3.33
C GLN A 139 41.71 -3.53 -3.54
N ALA A 140 41.79 -4.78 -3.06
CA ALA A 140 42.97 -5.63 -3.23
C ALA A 140 43.32 -5.85 -4.70
N PHE A 141 42.31 -6.01 -5.56
CA PHE A 141 42.48 -6.17 -7.01
C PHE A 141 42.44 -4.86 -7.81
N ARG A 142 42.35 -3.70 -7.14
CA ARG A 142 42.23 -2.36 -7.76
C ARG A 142 41.16 -2.31 -8.86
N ALA A 143 40.02 -2.95 -8.61
CA ALA A 143 38.94 -3.14 -9.57
C ALA A 143 37.88 -2.03 -9.54
N GLU A 144 38.11 -0.93 -8.81
CA GLU A 144 37.15 0.14 -8.57
C GLU A 144 36.66 0.75 -9.88
N ARG A 145 37.56 1.11 -10.80
CA ARG A 145 37.18 1.71 -12.10
C ARG A 145 36.25 0.82 -12.92
N ARG A 146 36.52 -0.50 -12.92
CA ARG A 146 35.69 -1.48 -13.64
C ARG A 146 34.30 -1.58 -13.02
N LYS A 147 34.21 -1.59 -11.69
CA LYS A 147 32.94 -1.62 -10.95
C LYS A 147 32.16 -0.32 -11.12
N HIS A 148 32.83 0.84 -11.09
CA HIS A 148 32.23 2.14 -11.39
C HIS A 148 31.66 2.20 -12.81
N ALA A 149 32.40 1.75 -13.82
CA ALA A 149 31.91 1.72 -15.20
C ALA A 149 30.66 0.83 -15.35
N ALA A 150 30.62 -0.33 -14.68
CA ALA A 150 29.45 -1.19 -14.67
C ALA A 150 28.25 -0.52 -13.97
N MET A 151 28.48 0.17 -12.84
CA MET A 151 27.44 0.90 -12.13
C MET A 151 26.88 2.07 -12.96
N ASN A 152 27.72 2.79 -13.70
CA ASN A 152 27.27 3.89 -14.56
C ASN A 152 26.29 3.41 -15.63
N ARG A 153 26.52 2.23 -16.24
CA ARG A 153 25.58 1.66 -17.23
C ARG A 153 24.21 1.33 -16.62
N LEU A 154 24.19 0.87 -15.38
CA LEU A 154 22.94 0.61 -14.66
C LEU A 154 22.22 1.92 -14.32
N ASN A 155 22.97 2.94 -13.89
CA ASN A 155 22.42 4.28 -13.67
C ASN A 155 21.84 4.89 -14.94
N ASP A 156 22.49 4.73 -16.10
CA ASP A 156 21.97 5.19 -17.39
C ASP A 156 20.66 4.48 -17.73
N THR A 157 20.61 3.16 -17.53
CA THR A 157 19.39 2.36 -17.75
C THR A 157 18.26 2.80 -16.81
N PHE A 158 18.59 3.09 -15.54
CA PHE A 158 17.62 3.58 -14.57
C PHE A 158 17.12 4.97 -14.94
N ARG A 159 18.03 5.87 -15.34
CA ARG A 159 17.70 7.21 -15.82
C ARG A 159 16.71 7.14 -16.97
N ASP A 160 17.00 6.34 -17.99
CA ASP A 160 16.14 6.22 -19.17
C ASP A 160 14.77 5.61 -18.81
N ALA A 161 14.74 4.58 -17.94
CA ALA A 161 13.50 3.98 -17.45
C ALA A 161 12.66 4.96 -16.59
N HIS A 162 13.32 5.77 -15.76
CA HIS A 162 12.67 6.75 -14.92
C HIS A 162 12.15 7.93 -15.75
N THR A 163 12.93 8.41 -16.71
CA THR A 163 12.50 9.44 -17.68
C THR A 163 11.28 8.98 -18.46
N ASP A 164 11.25 7.73 -18.96
CA ASP A 164 10.06 7.18 -19.63
C ASP A 164 8.82 7.20 -18.71
N ALA A 165 8.98 6.90 -17.42
CA ALA A 165 7.88 6.99 -16.45
C ALA A 165 7.38 8.42 -16.27
N LEU A 166 8.29 9.41 -16.18
CA LEU A 166 7.94 10.82 -16.06
C LEU A 166 7.29 11.36 -17.34
N GLU A 167 7.74 10.96 -18.52
CA GLU A 167 7.13 11.34 -19.79
C GLU A 167 5.68 10.86 -19.90
N VAL A 168 5.36 9.67 -19.37
CA VAL A 168 3.98 9.15 -19.36
C VAL A 168 3.07 10.04 -18.50
N VAL A 169 3.56 10.49 -17.34
CA VAL A 169 2.84 11.45 -16.48
C VAL A 169 2.67 12.79 -17.19
N ALA A 170 3.74 13.33 -17.78
CA ALA A 170 3.71 14.60 -18.49
C ALA A 170 2.70 14.59 -19.65
N ARG A 171 2.68 13.52 -20.47
CA ARG A 171 1.71 13.34 -21.57
C ARG A 171 0.27 13.26 -21.06
N TYR A 172 0.03 12.55 -19.95
CA TYR A 172 -1.30 12.46 -19.35
C TYR A 172 -1.79 13.83 -18.85
N THR A 173 -0.99 14.53 -18.04
CA THR A 173 -1.35 15.85 -17.49
C THR A 173 -1.55 16.88 -18.60
N ALA A 174 -0.66 16.93 -19.59
CA ALA A 174 -0.81 17.82 -20.75
C ALA A 174 -2.10 17.50 -21.53
N GLY A 175 -2.41 16.22 -21.68
CA GLY A 175 -3.61 15.74 -22.35
C GLY A 175 -4.93 16.07 -21.67
N VAL A 176 -4.99 15.90 -20.34
CA VAL A 176 -6.15 16.30 -19.53
C VAL A 176 -6.37 17.81 -19.64
N ARG A 177 -5.30 18.62 -19.53
CA ARG A 177 -5.36 20.08 -19.69
C ARG A 177 -5.80 20.49 -21.09
N LEU A 178 -5.28 19.83 -22.13
CA LEU A 178 -5.68 20.09 -23.51
C LEU A 178 -7.16 19.77 -23.72
N THR A 179 -7.65 18.66 -23.18
CA THR A 179 -9.06 18.28 -23.25
C THR A 179 -9.96 19.34 -22.59
N GLY A 180 -9.58 19.82 -21.40
CA GLY A 180 -10.29 20.90 -20.72
C GLY A 180 -10.27 22.23 -21.50
N ASN A 181 -9.13 22.61 -22.07
CA ASN A 181 -9.00 23.82 -22.88
C ASN A 181 -9.80 23.74 -24.19
N VAL A 182 -9.81 22.58 -24.85
CA VAL A 182 -10.62 22.35 -26.05
C VAL A 182 -12.10 22.42 -25.72
N ALA A 183 -12.54 21.77 -24.63
CA ALA A 183 -13.93 21.85 -24.18
C ALA A 183 -14.33 23.31 -23.88
N LEU A 184 -13.47 24.07 -23.20
CA LEU A 184 -13.68 25.50 -22.93
C LEU A 184 -13.82 26.31 -24.22
N ALA A 185 -12.94 26.09 -25.20
CA ALA A 185 -12.98 26.77 -26.48
C ALA A 185 -14.27 26.47 -27.27
N VAL A 186 -14.69 25.20 -27.30
CA VAL A 186 -15.93 24.79 -27.99
C VAL A 186 -17.15 25.39 -27.29
N VAL A 187 -17.24 25.31 -25.96
CA VAL A 187 -18.32 25.92 -25.17
C VAL A 187 -18.37 27.43 -25.40
N LEU A 188 -17.22 28.11 -25.43
CA LEU A 188 -17.16 29.54 -25.70
C LEU A 188 -17.62 29.87 -27.11
N ALA A 189 -17.16 29.14 -28.13
CA ALA A 189 -17.52 29.39 -29.52
C ALA A 189 -19.01 29.16 -29.78
N VAL A 190 -19.53 28.00 -29.39
CA VAL A 190 -20.95 27.63 -29.56
C VAL A 190 -21.83 28.54 -28.69
N GLY A 191 -21.41 28.80 -27.46
CA GLY A 191 -22.11 29.68 -26.53
C GLY A 191 -22.17 31.12 -27.03
N ALA A 192 -21.06 31.69 -27.50
CA ALA A 192 -21.02 33.06 -28.01
C ALA A 192 -21.92 33.23 -29.25
N TRP A 193 -21.93 32.25 -30.15
CA TRP A 193 -22.85 32.24 -31.30
C TRP A 193 -24.32 32.16 -30.86
N ARG A 194 -24.65 31.32 -29.87
CA ARG A 194 -26.02 31.24 -29.35
C ARG A 194 -26.44 32.51 -28.60
N VAL A 195 -25.52 33.16 -27.89
CA VAL A 195 -25.76 34.47 -27.25
C VAL A 195 -26.02 35.55 -28.30
N SER A 196 -25.23 35.62 -29.37
CA SER A 196 -25.44 36.62 -30.44
C SER A 196 -26.74 36.41 -31.20
N SER A 197 -27.20 35.15 -31.32
CA SER A 197 -28.52 34.81 -31.89
C SER A 197 -29.70 35.02 -30.94
N GLY A 198 -29.46 35.41 -29.68
CA GLY A 198 -30.50 35.55 -28.64
C GLY A 198 -31.00 34.23 -28.05
N ALA A 199 -30.49 33.08 -28.50
CA ALA A 199 -30.90 31.75 -28.06
C ALA A 199 -30.30 31.29 -26.72
N LEU A 200 -29.38 32.08 -26.14
CA LEU A 200 -28.77 31.80 -24.84
C LEU A 200 -28.50 33.11 -24.08
N PRO A 201 -28.86 33.23 -22.78
CA PRO A 201 -28.48 34.39 -21.99
C PRO A 201 -26.96 34.43 -21.75
N LEU A 202 -26.36 35.62 -21.81
CA LEU A 202 -24.93 35.82 -21.54
C LEU A 202 -24.52 35.29 -20.14
N GLY A 203 -25.39 35.45 -19.15
CA GLY A 203 -25.15 34.95 -17.78
C GLY A 203 -25.02 33.43 -17.71
N VAL A 204 -25.75 32.69 -18.56
CA VAL A 204 -25.65 31.22 -18.63
C VAL A 204 -24.28 30.83 -19.20
N LEU A 205 -23.83 31.49 -20.26
CA LEU A 205 -22.49 31.25 -20.81
C LEU A 205 -21.38 31.55 -19.79
N ALA A 206 -21.47 32.68 -19.08
CA ALA A 206 -20.52 33.03 -18.04
C ALA A 206 -20.47 31.98 -16.91
N ALA A 207 -21.64 31.49 -16.46
CA ALA A 207 -21.74 30.42 -15.48
C ALA A 207 -21.08 29.13 -16.00
N PHE A 208 -21.34 28.73 -17.25
CA PHE A 208 -20.72 27.56 -17.88
C PHE A 208 -19.20 27.61 -17.83
N LEU A 209 -18.59 28.73 -18.22
CA LEU A 209 -17.13 28.88 -18.23
C LEU A 209 -16.52 28.79 -16.83
N LEU A 210 -17.22 29.30 -15.80
CA LEU A 210 -16.79 29.24 -14.40
C LEU A 210 -16.86 27.81 -13.84
N TYR A 211 -17.99 27.13 -14.04
CA TYR A 211 -18.19 25.77 -13.55
C TYR A 211 -17.38 24.73 -14.32
N LEU A 212 -17.08 24.97 -15.60
CA LEU A 212 -16.29 24.07 -16.40
C LEU A 212 -14.88 23.85 -15.82
N ARG A 213 -14.21 24.90 -15.32
CA ARG A 213 -12.90 24.73 -14.67
C ARG A 213 -12.99 23.84 -13.44
N ARG A 214 -13.98 24.12 -12.57
CA ARG A 214 -14.24 23.33 -11.35
C ARG A 214 -14.61 21.87 -11.62
N PHE A 215 -15.11 21.55 -12.82
CA PHE A 215 -15.41 20.19 -13.22
C PHE A 215 -14.14 19.33 -13.39
N TYR A 216 -13.03 19.93 -13.86
CA TYR A 216 -11.78 19.20 -14.09
C TYR A 216 -10.84 19.17 -12.88
N ASP A 217 -10.94 20.14 -11.96
CA ASP A 217 -10.13 20.21 -10.74
C ASP A 217 -10.09 18.89 -9.91
N PRO A 218 -11.23 18.22 -9.63
CA PRO A 218 -11.24 17.02 -8.76
C PRO A 218 -10.73 15.73 -9.43
N LEU A 219 -10.38 15.74 -10.72
CA LEU A 219 -9.98 14.51 -11.42
C LEU A 219 -8.69 13.89 -10.84
N ASP A 220 -7.75 14.72 -10.39
CA ASP A 220 -6.49 14.27 -9.78
C ASP A 220 -6.71 13.68 -8.37
N GLU A 221 -7.67 14.22 -7.61
CA GLU A 221 -8.04 13.70 -6.29
C GLU A 221 -8.65 12.29 -6.39
N LEU A 222 -9.54 12.08 -7.37
CA LEU A 222 -10.12 10.76 -7.64
C LEU A 222 -9.05 9.71 -8.00
N ALA A 223 -8.05 10.10 -8.79
CA ALA A 223 -6.94 9.22 -9.15
C ALA A 223 -6.07 8.87 -7.93
N THR A 224 -5.78 9.86 -7.08
CA THR A 224 -5.00 9.69 -5.85
C THR A 224 -5.72 8.77 -4.86
N PHE A 225 -7.01 8.99 -4.64
CA PHE A 225 -7.83 8.12 -3.78
C PHE A 225 -7.79 6.66 -4.23
N ASN A 226 -7.94 6.40 -5.53
CA ASN A 226 -7.91 5.04 -6.05
C ASN A 226 -6.55 4.33 -5.78
N ASN A 227 -5.44 5.07 -5.81
CA ASN A 227 -4.12 4.50 -5.49
C ASN A 227 -4.00 4.17 -4.00
N LEU A 228 -4.46 5.07 -3.13
CA LEU A 228 -4.46 4.84 -1.68
C LEU A 228 -5.37 3.68 -1.29
N TYR A 229 -6.54 3.59 -1.93
CA TYR A 229 -7.47 2.48 -1.74
C TYR A 229 -6.83 1.14 -2.08
N ALA A 230 -6.18 1.04 -3.24
CA ALA A 230 -5.50 -0.18 -3.65
C ALA A 230 -4.34 -0.55 -2.70
N SER A 231 -3.59 0.45 -2.21
CA SER A 231 -2.50 0.25 -1.25
C SER A 231 -3.01 -0.30 0.08
N ALA A 232 -4.03 0.34 0.65
CA ALA A 232 -4.65 -0.08 1.90
C ALA A 232 -5.32 -1.45 1.79
N ALA A 233 -5.97 -1.76 0.66
CA ALA A 233 -6.57 -3.07 0.43
C ALA A 233 -5.53 -4.19 0.45
N ALA A 234 -4.40 -4.01 -0.25
CA ALA A 234 -3.30 -4.98 -0.24
C ALA A 234 -2.62 -5.10 1.14
N ALA A 235 -2.52 -4.00 1.89
CA ALA A 235 -2.01 -4.00 3.25
C ALA A 235 -2.95 -4.76 4.21
N LEU A 236 -4.27 -4.52 4.11
CA LEU A 236 -5.29 -5.21 4.90
C LEU A 236 -5.31 -6.72 4.62
N GLU A 237 -5.12 -7.13 3.37
CA GLU A 237 -5.00 -8.56 3.00
C GLU A 237 -3.84 -9.23 3.76
N LYS A 238 -2.65 -8.63 3.73
CA LYS A 238 -1.48 -9.14 4.47
C LYS A 238 -1.68 -9.15 5.99
N ILE A 239 -2.35 -8.13 6.53
CA ILE A 239 -2.66 -8.06 7.97
C ILE A 239 -3.66 -9.16 8.32
N ALA A 240 -4.70 -9.36 7.50
CA ALA A 240 -5.69 -10.41 7.70
C ALA A 240 -5.04 -11.80 7.66
N ASP A 241 -4.20 -12.07 6.67
CA ASP A 241 -3.44 -13.33 6.55
C ASP A 241 -2.55 -13.57 7.77
N PHE A 242 -1.92 -12.51 8.29
CA PHE A 242 -1.13 -12.61 9.51
C PHE A 242 -1.98 -12.94 10.74
N LEU A 243 -3.09 -12.23 10.92
CA LEU A 243 -4.00 -12.46 12.04
C LEU A 243 -4.62 -13.86 11.97
N ALA A 244 -4.84 -14.38 10.76
CA ALA A 244 -5.37 -15.72 10.50
C ALA A 244 -4.31 -16.84 10.55
N THR A 245 -3.03 -16.51 10.73
CA THR A 245 -1.96 -17.53 10.78
C THR A 245 -2.23 -18.52 11.92
N PRO A 246 -2.32 -19.84 11.68
CA PRO A 246 -2.62 -20.83 12.72
C PRO A 246 -1.46 -21.00 13.70
N SER A 247 -1.75 -21.29 14.98
CA SER A 247 -0.73 -21.69 15.95
C SER A 247 -0.42 -23.17 15.81
N SER A 248 0.87 -23.54 15.75
CA SER A 248 1.29 -24.96 15.80
C SER A 248 1.11 -25.59 17.18
N VAL A 249 0.90 -24.77 18.22
CA VAL A 249 0.57 -25.19 19.57
C VAL A 249 -0.71 -24.44 19.98
N PRO A 250 -1.88 -24.85 19.47
CA PRO A 250 -3.14 -24.22 19.84
C PRO A 250 -3.47 -24.53 21.31
N GLU A 251 -4.10 -23.58 21.99
CA GLU A 251 -4.67 -23.89 23.30
C GLU A 251 -5.76 -24.98 23.13
N PRO A 252 -5.82 -25.96 24.05
CA PRO A 252 -6.82 -27.00 23.99
C PRO A 252 -8.23 -26.41 24.16
N ALA A 253 -9.19 -26.91 23.37
CA ALA A 253 -10.59 -26.45 23.43
C ALA A 253 -11.23 -26.64 24.82
N ALA A 254 -10.77 -27.62 25.58
CA ALA A 254 -11.12 -27.85 26.98
C ALA A 254 -9.83 -27.86 27.82
N PRO A 255 -9.37 -26.70 28.32
CA PRO A 255 -8.17 -26.64 29.15
C PRO A 255 -8.41 -27.36 30.47
N VAL A 256 -7.50 -28.28 30.80
CA VAL A 256 -7.51 -28.96 32.11
C VAL A 256 -6.75 -28.09 33.10
N PRO A 257 -7.42 -27.53 34.13
CA PRO A 257 -6.72 -26.75 35.13
C PRO A 257 -5.77 -27.65 35.92
N LEU A 258 -4.62 -27.09 36.31
CA LEU A 258 -3.71 -27.80 37.21
C LEU A 258 -4.46 -28.16 38.51
N PRO A 259 -4.25 -29.37 39.07
CA PRO A 259 -4.88 -29.79 40.32
C PRO A 259 -4.59 -28.78 41.44
N ARG A 260 -5.63 -28.18 42.01
CA ARG A 260 -5.50 -27.19 43.10
C ARG A 260 -5.38 -27.83 44.48
N ASP A 261 -5.80 -29.09 44.59
CA ASP A 261 -5.81 -29.91 45.79
C ASP A 261 -4.45 -30.57 46.08
N ARG A 262 -3.53 -30.57 45.11
CA ARG A 262 -2.18 -31.11 45.28
C ARG A 262 -1.12 -30.14 44.75
N PRO A 263 -0.12 -29.75 45.57
CA PRO A 263 0.97 -28.91 45.09
C PRO A 263 1.80 -29.65 44.04
N VAL A 264 2.13 -28.97 42.94
CA VAL A 264 3.02 -29.48 41.89
C VAL A 264 4.42 -29.65 42.49
N ARG A 265 4.85 -30.91 42.69
CA ARG A 265 6.15 -31.23 43.31
C ARG A 265 7.35 -31.00 42.39
N GLY A 266 7.14 -30.79 41.09
CA GLY A 266 8.21 -30.54 40.12
C GLY A 266 8.97 -31.79 39.65
N ALA A 267 8.42 -33.00 39.84
CA ALA A 267 8.97 -34.19 39.20
C ALA A 267 8.70 -34.18 37.69
N LEU A 268 9.69 -34.50 36.86
CA LEU A 268 9.60 -34.53 35.40
C LEU A 268 9.91 -35.93 34.88
N ALA A 269 9.17 -36.38 33.88
CA ALA A 269 9.43 -37.64 33.20
C ALA A 269 9.24 -37.48 31.69
N PHE A 270 10.30 -37.76 30.92
CA PHE A 270 10.28 -37.93 29.47
C PHE A 270 10.20 -39.43 29.20
N ARG A 271 9.29 -39.83 28.30
CA ARG A 271 9.07 -41.23 27.91
C ARG A 271 9.13 -41.36 26.39
N GLY A 272 10.13 -42.07 25.87
CA GLY A 272 10.31 -42.33 24.45
C GLY A 272 10.27 -41.07 23.56
N VAL A 273 10.77 -39.93 24.05
CA VAL A 273 10.57 -38.64 23.39
C VAL A 273 11.37 -38.53 22.10
N GLY A 274 10.67 -38.30 20.99
CA GLY A 274 11.26 -37.93 19.71
C GLY A 274 11.01 -36.45 19.41
N PHE A 275 12.01 -35.75 18.88
CA PHE A 275 11.87 -34.34 18.52
C PHE A 275 12.65 -33.98 17.26
N ARG A 276 12.06 -33.12 16.43
CA ARG A 276 12.70 -32.48 15.28
C ARG A 276 12.16 -31.05 15.14
N TYR A 277 13.00 -30.12 14.68
CA TYR A 277 12.61 -28.72 14.51
C TYR A 277 11.68 -28.52 13.31
N ARG A 278 11.98 -29.17 12.18
CA ARG A 278 11.14 -29.16 10.98
C ARG A 278 10.93 -30.56 10.41
N PRO A 279 9.83 -30.82 9.69
CA PRO A 279 9.56 -32.11 9.06
C PRO A 279 10.71 -32.61 8.17
N ASP A 280 11.40 -31.68 7.50
CA ASP A 280 12.47 -31.93 6.54
C ASP A 280 13.88 -31.94 7.15
N THR A 281 14.01 -31.69 8.45
CA THR A 281 15.31 -31.75 9.17
C THR A 281 15.51 -33.09 9.88
N PRO A 282 16.75 -33.58 10.06
CA PRO A 282 17.01 -34.80 10.84
C PRO A 282 16.47 -34.68 12.28
N PRO A 283 16.00 -35.78 12.89
CA PRO A 283 15.55 -35.77 14.28
C PRO A 283 16.71 -35.51 15.24
N VAL A 284 16.49 -34.59 16.18
CA VAL A 284 17.46 -34.18 17.22
C VAL A 284 17.38 -35.11 18.43
N LEU A 285 16.16 -35.48 18.85
CA LEU A 285 15.94 -36.49 19.89
C LEU A 285 15.34 -37.75 19.27
N ARG A 286 15.85 -38.92 19.65
CA ARG A 286 15.43 -40.23 19.15
C ARG A 286 15.12 -41.17 20.32
N GLY A 287 13.91 -41.09 20.85
CA GLY A 287 13.46 -42.00 21.92
C GLY A 287 14.11 -41.73 23.27
N LEU A 288 14.08 -40.47 23.73
CA LEU A 288 14.64 -40.08 25.02
C LEU A 288 13.71 -40.50 26.18
N ASP A 289 14.24 -41.32 27.08
CA ASP A 289 13.67 -41.62 28.39
C ASP A 289 14.51 -40.97 29.49
N LEU A 290 13.90 -40.11 30.31
CA LEU A 290 14.57 -39.37 31.37
C LEU A 290 13.62 -39.09 32.52
N GLU A 291 14.03 -39.40 33.75
CA GLU A 291 13.29 -39.07 34.97
C GLU A 291 14.10 -38.08 35.83
N VAL A 292 13.45 -37.00 36.26
CA VAL A 292 14.03 -36.01 37.18
C VAL A 292 13.14 -35.95 38.43
N PRO A 293 13.62 -36.48 39.57
CA PRO A 293 12.86 -36.43 40.82
C PRO A 293 12.62 -34.99 41.31
N ALA A 294 11.54 -34.80 42.05
CA ALA A 294 11.21 -33.52 42.66
C ALA A 294 12.35 -32.99 43.54
N GLY A 295 12.68 -31.70 43.39
CA GLY A 295 13.70 -31.01 44.18
C GLY A 295 15.15 -31.29 43.77
N GLN A 296 15.38 -32.02 42.67
CA GLN A 296 16.73 -32.26 42.16
C GLN A 296 17.12 -31.30 41.03
N THR A 297 18.44 -31.08 40.91
CA THR A 297 19.07 -30.32 39.82
C THR A 297 19.76 -31.28 38.87
N LEU A 298 19.38 -31.25 37.60
CA LEU A 298 19.99 -32.05 36.54
C LEU A 298 21.01 -31.21 35.75
N ALA A 299 22.19 -31.77 35.48
CA ALA A 299 23.15 -31.21 34.53
C ALA A 299 23.07 -31.96 33.19
N VAL A 300 22.95 -31.23 32.08
CA VAL A 300 22.96 -31.78 30.71
C VAL A 300 24.31 -31.44 30.07
N VAL A 301 25.07 -32.47 29.71
CA VAL A 301 26.38 -32.34 29.06
C VAL A 301 26.41 -33.15 27.77
N GLY A 302 27.07 -32.63 26.74
CA GLY A 302 27.17 -33.28 25.44
C GLY A 302 28.06 -32.51 24.47
N ALA A 303 28.47 -33.17 23.39
CA ALA A 303 29.17 -32.52 22.28
C ALA A 303 28.18 -31.68 21.46
N THR A 304 28.63 -30.50 20.99
CA THR A 304 27.93 -29.63 20.03
C THR A 304 28.15 -30.07 18.60
#